data_AF-R7BNX9-F1
#
_entry.id   AF-R7BNX9-F1
#
_cell.length_a   1.000
_cell.length_b   1.000
_cell.length_c   1.000
_cell.angle_alpha   90.00
_cell.angle_beta   90.00
_cell.angle_gamma   90.00
#
_symmetry.space_group_name_H-M   'P 1'
#
loop_
_entity.id
_entity.type
_entity.pdbx_description
1 polymer ?
#
loop_
_entity_poly.entity_id
_entity_poly.type
_entity_poly.pdbx_seq_one_letter_code
_entity_poly.pdbx_strand_id
1 'polypeptide(L)' 'MSKATVIPFGPQHPVLPEPLHLDLVIEDETVVDVLPQIGFIHRGLEKLVEGSKSL' A
#
# COMPACT_ATOMS: atom_id res chain seq x y z
N MET A 1 4.15 1.44 -29.24
CA MET A 1 3.77 1.07 -27.87
C MET A 1 4.13 2.24 -26.98
N SER A 2 3.13 2.75 -26.26
CA SER A 2 3.28 3.70 -25.14
C SER A 2 4.29 3.16 -24.14
N LYS A 3 5.07 4.04 -23.53
CA LYS A 3 6.06 3.64 -22.52
C LYS A 3 5.39 3.64 -21.15
N ALA A 4 5.26 2.45 -20.55
CA ALA A 4 4.78 2.33 -19.18
C ALA A 4 5.75 3.03 -18.20
N THR A 5 5.20 3.82 -17.28
CA THR A 5 5.93 4.55 -16.23
C THR A 5 5.36 4.17 -14.87
N VAL A 6 6.23 3.97 -13.89
CA VAL A 6 5.82 3.66 -12.51
C VAL A 6 5.89 4.93 -11.67
N ILE A 7 4.78 5.28 -11.02
CA ILE A 7 4.67 6.44 -10.12
C ILE A 7 4.34 5.95 -8.70
N PRO A 8 5.16 6.26 -7.70
CA PRO A 8 4.86 5.92 -6.31
C PRO A 8 3.75 6.84 -5.75
N PHE A 9 2.80 6.26 -5.05
CA PHE A 9 1.69 6.94 -4.40
C PHE A 9 1.60 6.54 -2.93
N GLY A 10 1.84 7.50 -2.03
CA GLY A 10 1.92 7.27 -0.58
C GLY A 10 3.36 7.15 -0.06
N PRO A 11 3.61 6.64 1.17
CA PRO A 11 2.65 6.03 2.10
C PRO A 11 1.71 7.02 2.79
N GLN A 12 2.11 8.28 2.91
CA GLN A 12 1.27 9.36 3.42
C GLN A 12 1.01 10.34 2.28
N HIS A 13 -0.17 10.30 1.68
CA HIS A 13 -0.53 11.20 0.60
C HIS A 13 -1.53 12.25 1.13
N PRO A 14 -1.40 13.56 0.85
CA PRO A 14 -2.30 14.59 1.39
C PRO A 14 -3.79 14.35 1.10
N VAL A 15 -4.08 13.62 0.03
CA VAL A 15 -5.42 13.30 -0.46
C VAL A 15 -5.94 11.96 0.10
N LEU A 16 -5.06 11.14 0.71
CA LEU A 16 -5.40 9.86 1.32
C LEU A 16 -4.76 9.79 2.72
N PRO A 17 -5.53 10.12 3.78
CA PRO A 17 -5.00 10.15 5.15
C PRO A 17 -4.63 8.77 5.67
N GLU A 18 -5.19 7.70 5.08
CA GLU A 18 -4.81 6.33 5.37
C GLU A 18 -3.40 6.01 4.85
N PRO A 19 -2.56 5.35 5.67
CA PRO A 19 -1.22 4.94 5.27
C PRO A 19 -1.28 3.78 4.26
N LEU A 20 -1.06 4.09 2.98
CA LEU A 20 -1.09 3.15 1.87
C LEU A 20 0.00 3.51 0.87
N HIS A 21 0.78 2.53 0.43
CA HIS A 21 1.83 2.70 -0.57
C HIS A 21 1.50 1.86 -1.81
N LEU A 22 1.31 2.53 -2.93
CA LEU A 22 1.03 1.93 -4.24
C LEU A 22 2.07 2.36 -5.25
N ASP A 23 2.51 1.43 -6.08
CA ASP A 23 3.20 1.74 -7.33
C ASP A 23 2.19 1.70 -8.47
N LEU A 24 1.85 2.87 -9.02
CA LEU A 24 0.91 3.01 -10.13
C LEU A 24 1.66 2.80 -11.45
N VAL A 25 1.22 1.87 -12.28
CA VAL A 25 1.74 1.72 -13.65
C VAL A 25 0.85 2.50 -14.59
N ILE A 26 1.42 3.50 -15.25
CA ILE A 26 0.71 4.44 -16.10
C ILE A 26 1.21 4.34 -17.54
N GLU A 27 0.27 4.31 -18.48
CA GLU A 27 0.51 4.62 -19.88
C GLU A 27 -0.20 5.94 -20.22
N ASP A 28 0.59 6.97 -20.52
CA ASP A 28 0.13 8.34 -20.73
C ASP A 28 -0.70 8.88 -19.54
N GLU A 29 -2.02 8.95 -19.67
CA GLU A 29 -2.95 9.42 -18.63
C GLU A 29 -3.77 8.29 -17.99
N THR A 30 -3.58 7.05 -18.46
CA THR A 30 -4.36 5.88 -18.01
C THR A 30 -3.54 5.02 -17.07
N VAL A 31 -4.09 4.75 -15.88
CA VAL A 31 -3.54 3.73 -14.98
C VAL A 31 -3.89 2.36 -15.55
N VAL A 32 -2.87 1.57 -15.88
CA VAL A 32 -3.03 0.24 -16.50
C VAL A 32 -2.81 -0.91 -15.52
N ASP A 33 -2.07 -0.67 -14.42
CA ASP A 33 -1.84 -1.66 -13.36
C ASP A 33 -1.50 -0.98 -12.03
N VAL A 34 -1.56 -1.74 -10.93
CA VAL A 34 -1.21 -1.28 -9.58
C VAL A 34 -0.49 -2.37 -8.79
N LEU A 35 0.64 -2.02 -8.18
CA LEU A 35 1.37 -2.89 -7.28
C LEU A 35 1.27 -2.34 -5.84
N PRO A 36 0.37 -2.88 -4.99
CA PRO A 36 0.25 -2.42 -3.62
C PRO A 36 1.37 -3.01 -2.75
N GLN A 37 2.07 -2.16 -1.99
CA GLN A 37 2.98 -2.63 -0.95
C GLN A 37 2.20 -2.96 0.32
N ILE A 38 2.05 -4.26 0.59
CA ILE A 38 1.36 -4.77 1.77
C ILE A 38 2.32 -4.79 2.98
N GLY A 39 1.77 -4.57 4.17
CA GLY A 39 2.50 -4.73 5.43
C GLY A 39 2.99 -3.43 6.06
N PHE A 40 2.75 -2.28 5.43
CA PHE A 40 3.20 -0.97 5.95
C PHE A 40 2.68 -0.65 7.37
N ILE A 41 1.46 -1.10 7.71
CA ILE A 41 0.83 -0.95 9.04
C ILE A 41 0.74 -2.28 9.80
N HIS A 42 1.41 -3.32 9.32
CA HIS A 42 1.38 -4.59 10.03
C HIS A 42 2.12 -4.47 11.36
N ARG A 43 1.39 -4.66 12.48
CA ARG A 43 1.90 -4.51 13.85
C ARG A 43 2.12 -5.84 14.58
N GLY A 44 1.88 -6.98 13.93
CA GLY A 44 1.95 -8.28 14.57
C GLY A 44 0.97 -8.44 15.73
N LEU A 45 -0.21 -7.80 15.65
CA LEU A 45 -1.19 -7.79 16.74
C LEU A 45 -1.59 -9.23 17.12
N GLU A 46 -1.74 -10.09 16.12
CA GLU A 46 -2.01 -11.51 16.28
C GLU A 46 -0.99 -12.20 17.20
N LYS A 47 0.31 -11.88 17.06
CA LYS A 47 1.35 -12.41 17.94
C LYS A 47 1.29 -11.81 19.34
N LEU A 48 0.99 -10.51 19.43
CA LEU A 48 0.87 -9.80 20.70
C LEU A 48 -0.28 -10.32 21.56
N VAL A 49 -1.39 -10.77 20.96
CA VAL A 49 -2.55 -11.29 21.70
C VAL A 49 -2.50 -12.80 22.01
N GLU A 50 -1.51 -13.55 21.50
CA GLU A 50 -1.40 -14.99 21.77
C GLU A 50 -1.35 -15.32 23.28
N GLY A 51 -0.68 -14.50 24.08
CA GLY A 51 -0.51 -14.72 25.53
C GLY A 51 -1.56 -14.05 26.44
N SER A 52 -2.44 -13.21 25.88
CA SER A 52 -3.43 -12.46 26.67
C SER A 52 -4.81 -13.11 26.73
N LYS A 53 -4.96 -14.32 26.18
CA LYS A 53 -6.10 -15.21 26.48
C LYS A 53 -5.98 -15.74 27.92
N SER A 54 -6.27 -14.87 28.89
CA SER A 54 -6.73 -15.28 30.22
C SER A 54 -8.24 -15.43 30.13
N LEU A 55 -8.70 -16.55 29.57
CA LEU A 55 -10.07 -17.05 29.69
C LEU A 55 -10.05 -18.32 30.53
#